data_AF-A0A2A7AUC8-F1
#
_entry.id   AF-A0A2A7AUC8-F1
#
_cell.length_a   1.000
_cell.length_b   1.000
_cell.length_c   1.000
_cell.angle_alpha   90.00
_cell.angle_beta   90.00
_cell.angle_gamma   90.00
#
_symmetry.space_group_name_H-M   'P 1'
#
loop_
_entity.id
_entity.type
_entity.pdbx_description
1 polymer ?
#
loop_
_entity_poly.entity_id
_entity_poly.type
_entity_poly.pdbx_seq_one_letter_code
_entity_poly.pdbx_strand_id
1 'polypeptide(L)'
;MAFEYDEQKNRINLQKHGISFKSAARVFFDYDRIEFFDDEHSNDENRYDTIGDTSAGMVGHEIGNTLIGQINEILFVVYTERIHTDANGKETDVTRLISARLATSFERGLYYGKYE
;
A
#
# COMPACT_ATOMS: atom_id res chain seq x y z
N MET A 1 -10.41 3.01 8.11
CA MET A 1 -8.99 2.62 8.06
C MET A 1 -8.16 3.89 8.14
N ALA A 2 -7.21 3.95 9.07
CA ALA A 2 -6.26 5.05 9.17
C ALA A 2 -4.92 4.61 8.59
N PHE A 3 -4.24 5.53 7.90
CA PHE A 3 -2.94 5.28 7.30
C PHE A 3 -1.91 6.25 7.85
N GLU A 4 -0.71 5.74 8.10
CA GLU A 4 0.43 6.58 8.44
C GLU A 4 1.69 6.13 7.69
N TYR A 5 2.69 6.97 7.70
CA TYR A 5 4.03 6.64 7.22
C TYR A 5 5.01 7.71 7.67
N ASP A 6 6.29 7.36 7.64
CA ASP A 6 7.37 8.33 7.85
C ASP A 6 7.59 9.18 6.58
N GLU A 7 7.57 10.51 6.71
CA GLU A 7 7.70 11.42 5.56
C GLU A 7 9.08 11.35 4.88
N GLN A 8 10.14 11.06 5.62
CA GLN A 8 11.46 10.87 5.03
C GLN A 8 11.48 9.59 4.17
N LYS A 9 10.89 8.49 4.66
CA LYS A 9 10.71 7.27 3.90
C LYS A 9 9.82 7.49 2.68
N ASN A 10 8.72 8.23 2.82
CA ASN A 10 7.82 8.56 1.70
C ASN A 10 8.58 9.30 0.59
N ARG A 11 9.39 10.29 0.95
CA ARG A 11 10.23 11.04 -0.01
C ARG A 11 11.25 10.14 -0.70
N ILE A 12 11.92 9.25 0.05
CA ILE A 12 12.88 8.28 -0.50
C ILE A 12 12.17 7.30 -1.44
N ASN A 13 10.99 6.81 -1.06
CA ASN A 13 10.20 5.87 -1.86
C ASN A 13 9.75 6.53 -3.17
N LEU A 14 9.25 7.77 -3.09
CA LEU A 14 8.85 8.54 -4.26
C LEU A 14 10.02 8.75 -5.22
N GLN A 15 11.22 9.06 -4.71
CA GLN A 15 12.42 9.21 -5.53
C GLN A 15 12.87 7.89 -6.18
N LYS A 16 12.77 6.77 -5.47
CA LYS A 16 13.23 5.45 -5.96
C LYS A 16 12.24 4.77 -6.90
N HIS A 17 10.94 4.93 -6.65
CA HIS A 17 9.89 4.13 -7.28
C HIS A 17 8.82 4.96 -7.99
N GLY A 18 8.85 6.30 -7.87
CA GLY A 18 7.84 7.18 -8.47
C GLY A 18 6.47 7.12 -7.79
N ILE A 19 6.35 6.38 -6.67
CA ILE A 19 5.09 6.14 -5.97
C ILE A 19 5.15 6.74 -4.57
N SER A 20 4.16 7.58 -4.24
CA SER A 20 3.98 8.07 -2.88
C SER A 20 3.20 7.07 -2.03
N PHE A 21 3.43 7.04 -0.72
CA PHE A 21 2.65 6.18 0.18
C PHE A 21 1.17 6.58 0.22
N LYS A 22 0.85 7.87 0.04
CA LYS A 22 -0.54 8.31 -0.12
C LYS A 22 -1.22 7.66 -1.33
N SER A 23 -0.52 7.57 -2.46
CA SER A 23 -1.02 6.87 -3.65
C SER A 23 -1.08 5.36 -3.43
N ALA A 24 -0.05 4.79 -2.80
CA ALA A 24 0.04 3.37 -2.52
C ALA A 24 -1.01 2.88 -1.52
N ALA A 25 -1.46 3.71 -0.58
CA ALA A 25 -2.53 3.32 0.36
C ALA A 25 -3.84 2.90 -0.36
N ARG A 26 -3.98 3.16 -1.66
CA ARG A 26 -5.12 2.72 -2.45
C ARG A 26 -5.24 1.20 -2.61
N VAL A 27 -4.15 0.42 -2.54
CA VAL A 27 -4.24 -1.07 -2.60
C VAL A 27 -5.11 -1.63 -1.47
N PHE A 28 -5.23 -0.95 -0.33
CA PHE A 28 -6.07 -1.44 0.75
C PHE A 28 -7.58 -1.37 0.45
N PHE A 29 -7.98 -0.69 -0.63
CA PHE A 29 -9.36 -0.71 -1.15
C PHE A 29 -9.60 -1.78 -2.20
N ASP A 30 -8.56 -2.50 -2.61
CA ASP A 30 -8.70 -3.71 -3.41
C ASP A 30 -9.12 -4.87 -2.51
N TYR A 31 -10.30 -5.40 -2.79
CA TYR A 31 -10.86 -6.56 -2.10
C TYR A 31 -10.18 -7.87 -2.51
N ASP A 32 -9.55 -7.90 -3.68
CA ASP A 32 -8.86 -9.07 -4.22
C ASP A 32 -7.35 -9.07 -3.94
N ARG A 33 -6.86 -8.07 -3.18
CA ARG A 33 -5.44 -7.98 -2.83
C ARG A 33 -4.92 -9.28 -2.22
N ILE A 34 -3.67 -9.58 -2.50
CA ILE A 34 -2.95 -10.68 -1.87
C ILE A 34 -2.15 -10.13 -0.70
N GLU A 35 -2.10 -10.86 0.40
CA GLU A 35 -1.37 -10.48 1.59
C GLU A 35 -0.55 -11.67 2.09
N PHE A 36 0.69 -11.43 2.46
CA PHE A 36 1.63 -12.41 2.97
C PHE A 36 2.32 -11.87 4.21
N PHE A 37 2.50 -12.72 5.23
CA PHE A 37 3.30 -12.37 6.40
C PHE A 37 4.80 -12.43 6.05
N ASP A 38 5.53 -11.35 6.36
CA ASP A 38 6.96 -11.21 6.11
C ASP A 38 7.75 -11.65 7.36
N ASP A 39 7.94 -12.95 7.53
CA ASP A 39 8.62 -13.55 8.69
C ASP A 39 10.05 -13.00 8.87
N GLU A 40 10.78 -12.79 7.76
CA GLU A 40 12.17 -12.32 7.77
C GLU A 40 12.33 -10.94 8.42
N HIS A 41 11.32 -10.08 8.30
CA HIS A 41 11.36 -8.71 8.82
C HIS A 41 10.44 -8.47 10.01
N SER A 42 9.83 -9.51 10.58
CA SER A 42 8.82 -9.42 11.65
C SER A 42 9.36 -9.64 13.08
N ASN A 43 10.67 -9.52 13.29
CA ASN A 43 11.29 -9.77 14.61
C ASN A 43 10.81 -8.82 15.72
N ASP A 44 10.68 -7.53 15.43
CA ASP A 44 10.25 -6.51 16.39
C ASP A 44 8.75 -6.17 16.26
N GLU A 45 8.26 -6.15 15.04
CA GLU A 45 6.89 -5.74 14.69
C GLU A 45 6.43 -6.53 13.46
N ASN A 46 5.21 -7.06 13.50
CA ASN A 46 4.66 -7.84 12.39
C ASN A 46 4.61 -7.01 11.10
N ARG A 47 5.20 -7.55 10.03
CA ARG A 47 5.20 -6.95 8.70
C ARG A 47 4.48 -7.83 7.71
N TYR A 48 3.88 -7.16 6.75
CA TYR A 48 3.08 -7.78 5.72
C TYR A 48 3.43 -7.19 4.36
N ASP A 49 3.52 -8.08 3.39
CA ASP A 49 3.62 -7.76 1.98
C ASP A 49 2.24 -7.88 1.35
N THR A 50 1.82 -6.87 0.61
CA THR A 50 0.56 -6.92 -0.14
C THR A 50 0.74 -6.57 -1.60
N ILE A 51 0.04 -7.31 -2.46
CA ILE A 51 -0.05 -7.07 -3.89
C ILE A 51 -1.49 -6.72 -4.22
N GLY A 52 -1.75 -5.56 -4.81
CA GLY A 52 -3.12 -5.17 -5.15
C GLY A 52 -3.23 -4.09 -6.20
N ASP A 53 -4.43 -3.98 -6.75
CA ASP A 53 -4.81 -2.96 -7.73
C ASP A 53 -5.19 -1.65 -7.05
N THR A 54 -4.71 -0.54 -7.60
CA THR A 54 -5.04 0.81 -7.12
C THR A 54 -6.29 1.40 -7.76
N SER A 55 -6.88 0.73 -8.76
CA SER A 55 -8.06 1.18 -9.51
C SER A 55 -9.35 1.19 -8.68
N ALA A 56 -9.50 0.28 -7.71
CA ALA A 56 -10.69 0.15 -6.87
C ALA A 56 -11.01 1.41 -6.04
N GLY A 57 -10.01 2.26 -5.79
CA GLY A 57 -10.16 3.52 -5.04
C GLY A 57 -10.39 4.77 -5.88
N MET A 58 -10.53 4.68 -7.21
CA MET A 58 -10.76 5.85 -8.05
C MET A 58 -12.24 6.27 -8.07
N VAL A 59 -12.56 7.35 -7.36
CA VAL A 59 -13.75 8.15 -7.64
C VAL A 59 -13.42 9.00 -8.87
N GLY A 60 -14.10 8.77 -9.98
CA GLY A 60 -13.86 9.45 -11.25
C GLY A 60 -13.85 10.98 -11.07
N HIS A 61 -12.69 11.59 -11.28
CA HIS A 61 -12.59 13.03 -11.43
C HIS A 61 -11.58 13.36 -12.52
N GLU A 62 -12.10 13.70 -13.69
CA GLU A 62 -11.35 14.38 -14.75
C GLU A 62 -10.96 15.77 -14.27
N ILE A 63 -9.78 15.98 -13.69
CA ILE A 63 -9.11 17.30 -13.73
C ILE A 63 -7.60 17.12 -13.87
N GLY A 64 -7.10 17.56 -15.02
CA GLY A 64 -5.77 18.13 -15.17
C GLY A 64 -4.61 17.15 -15.28
N ASN A 65 -3.67 17.45 -16.18
CA ASN A 65 -2.47 16.69 -16.52
C ASN A 65 -1.46 16.57 -15.36
N THR A 66 -1.87 16.06 -14.21
CA THR A 66 -0.97 15.60 -13.15
C THR A 66 -0.76 14.11 -13.34
N LEU A 67 0.21 13.77 -14.19
CA LEU A 67 0.70 12.40 -14.34
C LEU A 67 1.32 11.94 -13.00
N ILE A 68 0.49 11.39 -12.11
CA ILE A 68 0.92 10.63 -10.94
C ILE A 68 0.07 9.35 -10.89
N GLY A 69 0.57 8.32 -11.58
CA GLY A 69 -0.01 6.97 -11.65
C GLY A 69 -0.87 6.76 -12.89
N GLN A 70 -0.49 5.78 -13.71
CA GLN A 70 -1.40 5.30 -14.77
C GLN A 70 -2.60 4.60 -14.12
N ILE A 71 -3.75 4.65 -14.79
CA ILE A 71 -4.94 3.87 -14.40
C ILE A 71 -4.55 2.38 -14.44
N ASN A 72 -4.84 1.60 -13.38
CA ASN A 72 -4.58 0.15 -13.21
C ASN A 72 -3.14 -0.26 -12.86
N GLU A 73 -2.51 0.39 -11.89
CA GLU A 73 -1.20 -0.07 -11.37
C GLU A 73 -1.39 -1.13 -10.27
N ILE A 74 -0.93 -2.36 -10.55
CA ILE A 74 -0.71 -3.38 -9.53
C ILE A 74 0.57 -3.01 -8.77
N LEU A 75 0.43 -2.79 -7.48
CA LEU A 75 1.53 -2.42 -6.59
C LEU A 75 1.88 -3.56 -5.66
N PHE A 76 3.15 -3.59 -5.28
CA PHE A 76 3.65 -4.33 -4.13
C PHE A 76 3.93 -3.33 -3.00
N VAL A 77 3.33 -3.54 -1.83
CA VAL A 77 3.42 -2.64 -0.66
C VAL A 77 3.82 -3.43 0.57
N VAL A 78 4.76 -2.89 1.34
CA VAL A 78 5.17 -3.42 2.65
C VAL A 78 4.58 -2.52 3.72
N TYR A 79 3.93 -3.10 4.72
CA TYR A 79 3.32 -2.35 5.82
C TYR A 79 3.37 -3.11 7.14
N THR A 80 2.97 -2.41 8.20
CA THR A 80 2.74 -2.97 9.53
C THR A 80 1.43 -2.42 10.11
N GLU A 81 0.85 -3.13 11.07
CA GLU A 81 -0.39 -2.76 11.74
C GLU A 81 -0.12 -2.33 13.18
N ARG A 82 -0.68 -1.18 13.56
CA ARG A 82 -0.50 -0.55 14.88
C ARG A 82 -1.84 -0.18 15.47
N ILE A 83 -1.89 -0.10 16.78
CA ILE A 83 -3.02 0.47 17.51
C ILE A 83 -2.59 1.80 18.08
N HIS A 84 -3.32 2.87 17.73
CA HIS A 84 -3.16 4.18 18.33
C HIS A 84 -4.27 4.41 19.36
N THR A 85 -3.88 4.76 20.59
CA THR A 85 -4.81 5.14 21.65
C THR A 85 -4.84 6.66 21.79
N ASP A 86 -6.01 7.27 21.65
CA ASP A 86 -6.17 8.71 21.85
C ASP A 86 -6.27 9.10 23.34
N ALA A 87 -6.34 10.41 23.63
CA ALA A 87 -6.42 10.93 24.99
C ALA A 87 -7.69 10.50 25.76
N ASN A 88 -8.72 10.03 25.06
CA ASN A 88 -9.95 9.50 25.65
C ASN A 88 -9.90 7.97 25.83
N GLY A 89 -8.77 7.33 25.51
CA GLY A 89 -8.61 5.89 25.55
C GLY A 89 -9.18 5.16 24.34
N LYS A 90 -9.58 5.86 23.26
CA LYS A 90 -10.10 5.22 22.05
C LYS A 90 -8.95 4.64 21.24
N GLU A 91 -9.01 3.33 21.02
CA GLU A 91 -8.10 2.60 20.14
C GLU A 91 -8.51 2.74 18.67
N THR A 92 -7.54 2.90 17.79
CA THR A 92 -7.72 2.98 16.33
C THR A 92 -6.65 2.13 15.66
N ASP A 93 -7.06 1.21 14.80
CA ASP A 93 -6.15 0.47 13.93
C ASP A 93 -5.57 1.40 12.85
N VAL A 94 -4.25 1.42 12.78
CA VAL A 94 -3.45 2.25 11.89
C VAL A 94 -2.53 1.35 11.06
N THR A 95 -2.67 1.45 9.75
CA THR A 95 -1.78 0.78 8.81
C THR A 95 -0.62 1.72 8.48
N ARG A 96 0.60 1.32 8.85
CA ARG A 96 1.82 2.09 8.59
C ARG A 96 2.53 1.55 7.36
N LEU A 97 2.62 2.36 6.30
CA LEU A 97 3.33 1.98 5.08
C LEU A 97 4.84 2.15 5.26
N ILE A 98 5.60 1.17 4.75
CA ILE A 98 7.07 1.08 4.87
C ILE A 98 7.74 1.22 3.50
N SER A 99 7.18 0.60 2.47
CA SER A 99 7.71 0.58 1.09
C SER A 99 6.59 0.38 0.09
N ALA A 100 6.73 0.92 -1.13
CA ALA A 100 5.79 0.72 -2.22
C ALA A 100 6.47 0.80 -3.58
N ARG A 101 6.20 -0.17 -4.45
CA ARG A 101 6.70 -0.20 -5.84
C ARG A 101 5.69 -0.84 -6.78
N LEU A 102 5.91 -0.69 -8.09
CA LEU A 102 5.22 -1.50 -9.07
C LEU A 102 5.48 -2.99 -8.80
N ALA A 103 4.43 -3.79 -8.91
CA ALA A 103 4.55 -5.23 -8.90
C ALA A 103 5.35 -5.69 -10.14
N THR A 104 6.25 -6.65 -9.92
CA THR A 104 7.00 -7.33 -10.99
C THR A 104 6.04 -8.13 -11.88
N SER A 105 6.51 -8.55 -13.06
CA SER A 105 5.70 -9.41 -13.94
C SER A 105 5.24 -10.71 -13.26
N PHE A 106 6.09 -11.28 -12.38
CA PHE A 106 5.75 -12.48 -11.62
C PHE A 106 4.66 -12.20 -10.57
N GLU A 107 4.81 -11.13 -9.78
CA GLU A 107 3.81 -10.71 -8.79
C GLU A 107 2.46 -10.34 -9.43
N ARG A 108 2.49 -9.71 -10.61
CA ARG A 108 1.29 -9.47 -11.42
C ARG A 108 0.65 -10.78 -11.87
N GLY A 109 1.47 -11.75 -12.30
CA GLY A 109 1.02 -13.10 -12.62
C GLY A 109 0.33 -13.77 -11.43
N LEU A 110 0.91 -13.66 -10.22
CA LEU A 110 0.29 -14.16 -8.99
C LEU A 110 -1.04 -13.47 -8.69
N TYR A 111 -1.09 -12.14 -8.84
CA TYR A 111 -2.31 -11.35 -8.61
C TYR A 111 -3.46 -11.77 -9.53
N TYR A 112 -3.24 -11.84 -10.84
CA TYR A 112 -4.27 -12.22 -11.80
C TYR A 112 -4.55 -13.73 -11.84
N GLY A 113 -3.55 -14.56 -11.54
CA GLY A 113 -3.66 -16.02 -11.48
C GLY A 113 -4.53 -16.55 -10.34
N LYS A 114 -5.00 -15.69 -9.42
CA LYS A 114 -6.06 -16.03 -8.45
C LYS A 114 -7.37 -16.48 -9.11
N TYR A 115 -7.57 -16.14 -10.39
CA TYR A 115 -8.80 -16.40 -11.14
C TYR A 115 -8.75 -17.64 -12.06
N GLU A 116 -7.70 -18.46 -11.98
CA GLU A 116 -7.60 -19.75 -12.71
C GLU A 116 -8.05 -20.96 -11.87
#